data_AF-A0A926S7I9-F1
#
_entry.id   AF-A0A926S7I9-F1
#
_cell.length_a   1.000
_cell.length_b   1.000
_cell.length_c   1.000
_cell.angle_alpha   90.00
_cell.angle_beta   90.00
_cell.angle_gamma   90.00
#
_symmetry.space_group_name_H-M   'P 1'
#
loop_
_entity.id
_entity.type
_entity.pdbx_description
1 polymer ?
#
loop_
_entity_poly.entity_id
_entity_poly.type
_entity_poly.pdbx_seq_one_letter_code
_entity_poly.pdbx_strand_id
1 'polypeptide(L)'
;MSNFKTIIDLFGLSPEEAASYLKAETSDIIRWCETADSPPLEVWRQLVKLFDTIRFAAEEAAKAADLDRMDATDLNRIAMILPDQDGALEGPRRAITAMAVTSLARVFV
;
A
#
# COMPACT_ATOMS: atom_id res chain seq x y z
N MET A 1 -6.51 -12.29 -15.33
CA MET A 1 -6.01 -11.36 -14.31
C MET A 1 -5.14 -12.17 -13.35
N SER A 2 -3.85 -11.85 -13.24
CA SER A 2 -2.92 -12.62 -12.40
C SER A 2 -2.95 -12.15 -10.94
N ASN A 3 -2.55 -13.01 -10.00
CA ASN A 3 -2.40 -12.62 -8.59
C ASN A 3 -1.39 -11.49 -8.41
N PHE A 4 -0.35 -11.47 -9.24
CA PHE A 4 0.64 -10.39 -9.26
C PHE A 4 -0.03 -9.05 -9.57
N LYS A 5 -0.85 -8.98 -10.63
CA LYS A 5 -1.61 -7.78 -10.97
C LYS A 5 -2.49 -7.31 -9.81
N THR A 6 -3.21 -8.20 -9.15
CA THR A 6 -4.06 -7.84 -8.00
C THR A 6 -3.27 -7.16 -6.89
N ILE A 7 -2.04 -7.60 -6.63
CA ILE A 7 -1.17 -6.98 -5.61
C ILE A 7 -0.64 -5.62 -6.06
N ILE A 8 -0.20 -5.49 -7.32
CA ILE A 8 0.23 -4.22 -7.90
C ILE A 8 -0.90 -3.18 -7.84
N ASP A 9 -2.12 -3.59 -8.19
CA ASP A 9 -3.32 -2.75 -8.13
C ASP A 9 -3.67 -2.39 -6.67
N LEU A 10 -3.57 -3.34 -5.73
CA LEU A 10 -3.81 -3.10 -4.29
C LEU A 10 -2.85 -2.04 -3.73
N PHE A 11 -1.58 -2.10 -4.13
CA PHE A 11 -0.58 -1.11 -3.75
C PHE A 11 -0.64 0.15 -4.61
N GLY A 12 -1.56 0.23 -5.59
CA GLY A 12 -1.79 1.40 -6.42
C GLY A 12 -0.58 1.81 -7.26
N LEU A 13 0.27 0.85 -7.66
CA LEU A 13 1.49 1.08 -8.42
C LEU A 13 1.20 1.08 -9.92
N SER A 14 1.74 2.07 -10.65
CA SER A 14 1.84 1.99 -12.11
C SER A 14 2.88 0.91 -12.53
N PRO A 15 2.84 0.42 -13.78
CA PRO A 15 3.88 -0.48 -14.28
C PRO A 15 5.30 0.07 -14.13
N GLU A 16 5.50 1.37 -14.33
CA GLU A 16 6.79 2.06 -14.21
C GLU A 16 7.24 2.18 -12.76
N GLU A 17 6.33 2.53 -11.84
CA GLU A 17 6.60 2.57 -10.41
C GLU A 17 6.96 1.19 -9.87
N ALA A 18 6.21 0.16 -10.28
CA ALA A 18 6.47 -1.22 -9.92
C ALA A 18 7.82 -1.69 -10.47
N ALA A 19 8.15 -1.36 -11.73
CA ALA A 19 9.43 -1.68 -12.34
C ALA A 19 10.60 -1.05 -11.56
N SER A 20 10.48 0.23 -11.25
CA SER A 20 11.47 0.98 -10.46
C SER A 20 11.67 0.38 -9.07
N TYR A 21 10.57 0.10 -8.34
CA TYR A 21 10.62 -0.45 -6.99
C TYR A 21 11.18 -1.88 -6.95
N LEU A 22 10.69 -2.74 -7.84
CA LEU A 22 11.05 -4.17 -7.87
C LEU A 22 12.38 -4.44 -8.56
N LYS A 23 13.00 -3.41 -9.15
CA LYS A 23 14.24 -3.48 -9.95
C LYS A 23 14.10 -4.47 -11.11
N ALA A 24 13.01 -4.33 -11.85
CA ALA A 24 12.67 -5.14 -13.01
C ALA A 24 12.39 -4.24 -14.22
N GLU A 25 12.36 -4.82 -15.41
CA GLU A 25 11.94 -4.12 -16.63
C GLU A 25 10.43 -3.93 -16.66
N THR A 26 9.95 -2.77 -17.16
CA THR A 26 8.51 -2.50 -17.28
C THR A 26 7.79 -3.54 -18.13
N SER A 27 8.45 -4.07 -19.17
CA SER A 27 7.91 -5.14 -20.01
C SER A 27 7.67 -6.44 -19.24
N ASP A 28 8.54 -6.78 -18.29
CA ASP A 28 8.36 -7.94 -17.41
C ASP A 28 7.21 -7.73 -16.43
N ILE A 29 7.08 -6.51 -15.87
CA ILE A 29 5.93 -6.16 -15.01
C ILE A 29 4.61 -6.35 -15.76
N ILE A 30 4.50 -5.79 -16.98
CA ILE A 30 3.31 -5.91 -17.81
C ILE A 30 3.04 -7.38 -18.12
N ARG A 31 4.08 -8.14 -18.52
CA ARG A 31 3.95 -9.57 -18.79
C ARG A 31 3.40 -10.34 -17.60
N TRP A 32 3.97 -10.18 -16.40
CA TRP A 32 3.50 -10.86 -15.19
C TRP A 32 2.08 -10.42 -14.76
N CYS A 33 1.66 -9.21 -15.13
CA CYS A 33 0.31 -8.73 -14.88
C CYS A 33 -0.74 -9.34 -15.82
N GLU A 34 -0.37 -9.61 -17.08
CA GLU A 34 -1.30 -9.99 -18.14
C GLU A 34 -1.32 -11.50 -18.44
N THR A 35 -0.23 -12.22 -18.14
CA THR A 35 -0.09 -13.64 -18.46
C THR A 35 -0.16 -14.54 -17.22
N ALA A 36 -0.01 -15.86 -17.43
CA ALA A 36 0.15 -16.83 -16.36
C ALA A 36 1.62 -16.99 -15.90
N ASP A 37 2.55 -16.23 -16.48
CA ASP A 37 3.96 -16.27 -16.10
C ASP A 37 4.12 -15.72 -14.68
N SER A 38 4.88 -16.44 -13.86
CA SER A 38 5.21 -15.99 -12.52
C SER A 38 6.48 -15.12 -12.53
N PRO A 39 6.51 -14.02 -11.76
CA PRO A 39 7.75 -13.35 -11.40
C PRO A 39 8.71 -14.29 -10.66
N PRO A 40 10.03 -13.97 -10.66
CA PRO A 40 11.02 -14.61 -9.79
C PRO A 40 10.68 -14.46 -8.30
N LEU A 41 11.20 -15.37 -7.48
CA LEU A 41 10.97 -15.40 -6.04
C LEU A 41 11.39 -14.11 -5.34
N GLU A 42 12.44 -13.46 -5.82
CA GLU A 42 12.98 -12.21 -5.30
C GLU A 42 11.98 -11.06 -5.43
N VAL A 43 11.19 -11.04 -6.50
CA VAL A 43 10.12 -10.05 -6.71
C VAL A 43 9.02 -10.24 -5.68
N TRP A 44 8.60 -11.49 -5.44
CA TRP A 44 7.61 -11.82 -4.41
C TRP A 44 8.09 -11.42 -3.01
N ARG A 45 9.36 -11.67 -2.68
CA ARG A 45 9.96 -11.25 -1.40
C ARG A 45 9.97 -9.74 -1.24
N GLN A 46 10.18 -8.97 -2.31
CA GLN A 46 10.10 -7.51 -2.26
C GLN A 46 8.66 -7.02 -2.05
N LEU A 47 7.67 -7.66 -2.69
CA LEU A 47 6.27 -7.35 -2.44
C LEU A 47 5.83 -7.64 -1.00
N VAL A 48 6.35 -8.70 -0.38
CA VAL A 48 6.11 -8.98 1.06
C VAL A 48 6.67 -7.86 1.93
N LYS A 49 7.88 -7.37 1.64
CA LYS A 49 8.45 -6.23 2.38
C LYS A 49 7.61 -4.96 2.21
N LEU A 50 7.13 -4.68 1.00
CA LEU A 50 6.24 -3.55 0.75
C LEU A 50 4.94 -3.67 1.54
N PHE A 51 4.34 -4.87 1.55
CA PHE A 51 3.14 -5.16 2.33
C PHE A 51 3.35 -4.90 3.82
N ASP A 52 4.45 -5.40 4.39
CA ASP A 52 4.76 -5.18 5.81
C ASP A 52 5.01 -3.70 6.13
N THR A 53 5.71 -2.98 5.25
CA THR A 53 5.88 -1.53 5.39
C THR A 53 4.53 -0.81 5.41
N ILE A 54 3.62 -1.14 4.50
CA ILE A 54 2.28 -0.55 4.45
C ILE A 54 1.52 -0.86 5.74
N ARG A 55 1.54 -2.12 6.18
CA ARG A 55 0.82 -2.57 7.37
C ARG A 55 1.33 -1.88 8.64
N PHE A 56 2.65 -1.88 8.87
CA PHE A 56 3.23 -1.24 10.04
C PHE A 56 3.01 0.28 10.04
N ALA A 57 3.17 0.93 8.88
CA ALA A 57 2.91 2.36 8.79
C ALA A 57 1.43 2.69 9.05
N ALA A 58 0.49 1.85 8.61
CA ALA A 58 -0.92 2.03 8.88
C ALA A 58 -1.27 1.86 10.36
N GLU A 59 -0.69 0.84 11.01
CA GLU A 59 -0.85 0.61 12.44
C GLU A 59 -0.32 1.79 13.27
N GLU A 60 0.87 2.29 12.96
CA GLU A 60 1.45 3.44 13.66
C GLU A 60 0.66 4.72 13.40
N ALA A 61 0.23 4.96 12.17
CA ALA A 61 -0.59 6.12 11.83
C ALA A 61 -1.93 6.08 12.57
N ALA A 62 -2.58 4.91 12.67
CA ALA A 62 -3.81 4.76 13.43
C ALA A 62 -3.61 4.98 14.94
N LYS A 63 -2.51 4.50 15.53
CA LYS A 63 -2.20 4.76 16.95
C LYS A 63 -1.93 6.22 17.25
N ALA A 64 -1.36 6.96 16.29
CA ALA A 64 -1.06 8.37 16.43
C ALA A 64 -2.30 9.28 16.31
N ALA A 65 -3.44 8.75 15.85
CA ALA A 65 -4.67 9.50 15.73
C ALA A 65 -5.26 9.81 17.12
N ASP A 66 -5.64 11.06 17.35
CA ASP A 66 -6.35 11.48 18.57
C ASP A 66 -7.81 10.99 18.51
N LEU A 67 -8.08 9.87 19.17
CA LEU A 67 -9.38 9.20 19.17
C LEU A 67 -10.39 9.89 20.10
N ASP A 68 -9.96 10.65 21.11
CA ASP A 68 -10.85 11.16 22.16
C ASP A 68 -11.81 12.25 21.66
N ARG A 69 -11.53 12.82 20.48
CA ARG A 69 -12.31 13.90 19.87
C ARG A 69 -12.85 13.58 18.47
N MET A 70 -12.70 12.34 18.01
CA MET A 70 -12.97 11.97 16.63
C MET A 70 -14.44 11.54 16.46
N ASP A 71 -15.15 12.13 15.50
CA ASP A 71 -16.46 11.67 15.06
C ASP A 71 -16.40 10.86 13.75
N ALA A 72 -17.51 10.21 13.40
CA ALA A 72 -17.56 9.38 12.18
C ALA A 72 -17.41 10.20 10.88
N THR A 73 -17.75 11.50 10.91
CA THR A 73 -17.61 12.40 9.75
C THR A 73 -16.16 12.84 9.54
N ASP A 74 -15.36 12.86 10.60
CA ASP A 74 -13.93 13.17 10.57
C ASP A 74 -13.11 12.11 9.82
N LEU A 75 -13.57 10.85 9.76
CA LEU A 75 -12.86 9.76 9.05
C LEU A 75 -12.59 10.09 7.56
N ASN A 76 -13.44 10.88 6.92
CA ASN A 76 -13.26 11.30 5.52
C ASN A 76 -12.26 12.45 5.35
N ARG A 77 -11.86 13.11 6.45
CA ARG A 77 -11.01 14.31 6.45
C ARG A 77 -9.73 14.14 7.24
N ILE A 78 -9.56 13.00 7.92
CA ILE A 78 -8.43 12.75 8.79
C ILE A 78 -7.13 12.79 7.99
N ALA A 79 -6.25 13.70 8.39
CA ALA A 79 -4.89 13.76 7.88
C ALA A 79 -4.03 12.80 8.70
N MET A 80 -3.62 11.68 8.08
CA MET A 80 -2.75 10.71 8.72
C MET A 80 -1.31 11.21 8.69
N ILE A 81 -0.65 11.28 9.84
CA ILE A 81 0.80 11.46 9.89
C ILE A 81 1.44 10.13 9.52
N LEU A 82 2.06 10.08 8.34
CA LEU A 82 2.75 8.90 7.87
C LEU A 82 4.23 9.01 8.28
N PRO A 83 4.82 7.95 8.88
CA PRO A 83 6.25 7.97 9.23
C PRO A 83 7.09 8.22 7.98
N ASP A 84 8.19 8.95 8.16
CA ASP A 84 9.03 9.53 7.11
C ASP A 84 9.25 8.56 5.93
N GLN A 85 8.70 8.92 4.77
CA GLN A 85 8.83 8.15 3.54
C GLN A 85 9.39 9.06 2.45
N ASP A 86 10.64 9.48 2.65
CA ASP A 86 11.40 10.14 1.59
C ASP A 86 11.39 9.25 0.32
N GLY A 87 10.81 9.77 -0.76
CA GLY A 87 10.63 9.04 -2.02
C GLY A 87 9.47 8.02 -2.06
N ALA A 88 8.50 8.09 -1.13
CA ALA A 88 7.35 7.18 -1.13
C ALA A 88 6.54 7.24 -2.44
N LEU A 89 6.29 6.06 -3.00
CA LEU A 89 5.33 5.85 -4.08
C LEU A 89 3.92 6.25 -3.62
N GLU A 90 3.18 6.95 -4.48
CA GLU A 90 1.85 7.50 -4.13
C GLU A 90 0.82 6.39 -3.86
N GLY A 91 0.92 5.26 -4.57
CA GLY A 91 0.08 4.10 -4.35
C GLY A 91 0.16 3.54 -2.92
N PRO A 92 1.35 3.12 -2.45
CA PRO A 92 1.56 2.67 -1.07
C PRO A 92 1.11 3.69 -0.02
N ARG A 93 1.34 4.99 -0.26
CA ARG A 93 0.86 6.06 0.63
C ARG A 93 -0.67 6.01 0.80
N ARG A 94 -1.40 5.90 -0.31
CA ARG A 94 -2.86 5.74 -0.30
C ARG A 94 -3.29 4.46 0.40
N ALA A 95 -2.60 3.35 0.16
CA ALA A 95 -2.89 2.07 0.81
C ALA A 95 -2.73 2.14 2.35
N ILE A 96 -1.67 2.82 2.82
CA ILE A 96 -1.45 3.06 4.25
C ILE A 96 -2.62 3.85 4.85
N THR A 97 -2.98 4.98 4.24
CA THR A 97 -4.11 5.80 4.71
C THR A 97 -5.41 5.00 4.73
N ALA A 98 -5.73 4.28 3.66
CA ALA A 98 -6.95 3.48 3.58
C ALA A 98 -7.00 2.42 4.69
N MET A 99 -5.89 1.71 4.94
CA MET A 99 -5.80 0.70 5.98
C MET A 99 -5.91 1.31 7.38
N ALA A 100 -5.28 2.45 7.62
CA ALA A 100 -5.33 3.13 8.91
C ALA A 100 -6.74 3.66 9.21
N VAL A 101 -7.38 4.36 8.27
CA VAL A 101 -8.75 4.87 8.41
C VAL A 101 -9.74 3.73 8.64
N THR A 102 -9.61 2.62 7.89
CA THR A 102 -10.47 1.43 8.09
C THR A 102 -10.26 0.81 9.47
N SER A 103 -9.04 0.82 9.99
CA SER A 103 -8.74 0.34 11.34
C SER A 103 -9.35 1.25 12.41
N LEU A 104 -9.26 2.57 12.24
CA LEU A 104 -9.88 3.56 13.11
C LEU A 104 -11.41 3.44 13.11
N ALA A 105 -12.03 3.21 11.96
CA ALA A 105 -13.48 3.09 11.84
C ALA A 105 -14.09 1.98 12.72
N ARG A 106 -13.29 0.99 13.16
CA ARG A 106 -13.74 -0.06 14.08
C ARG A 106 -14.23 0.48 15.43
N VAL A 107 -13.81 1.67 15.86
CA VAL A 107 -14.28 2.25 17.13
C VAL A 107 -15.76 2.67 17.08
N PHE A 108 -16.35 2.76 15.89
CA PHE A 108 -17.74 3.14 15.67
C PHE A 108 -18.69 1.95 15.39
N VAL A 109 -18.19 0.71 15.42
CA VAL A 109 -18.94 -0.53 15.19
C VAL A 109 -19.03 -1.33 16.48
#